data_AF-A0A2W5KZH4-F1
#
_entry.id   AF-A0A2W5KZH4-F1
#
_cell.length_a   1.000
_cell.length_b   1.000
_cell.length_c   1.000
_cell.angle_alpha   90.00
_cell.angle_beta   90.00
_cell.angle_gamma   90.00
#
_symmetry.space_group_name_H-M   'P 1'
#
loop_
_entity.id
_entity.type
_entity.pdbx_description
1 polymer ?
#
loop_
_entity_poly.entity_id
_entity_poly.type
_entity_poly.pdbx_seq_one_letter_code
_entity_poly.pdbx_strand_id
1 'polypeptide(L)'
;MMMRKLLALLAFLTMAAAFGASVSRAAEEEKPVKVDYRFTPPAPREQSEADVDAKSRGCYSCHTQTDQPSMHKTPAVRLGCTDCHGGDAASPAAFGKAELGYTDPYNIAAMKLAHPQPTLPNSWHDSSANPERSYTLLNKEAPEFIRFVNPSDYRVAREACGACHMEVIEATERSLMSTGAMLWGGAAYNNGIVPYKNYVFGEAYTRDGKPACVLSPSSRLTAEDYKEACKPSFASDKILTDEEKKRGALARMYPLPRWSVIPPGDVFRVFERGGRNINTQFPEIGLPNPTGQIQRLEEPGRPDLKQSNRGPGTGLRVAIPVLNIHKTRLNDPFMWFMGTNDQPGDYRHSGCAGCHVIYANDREPRHSLTYAQFGRDGETATVDPTIRDKLWAPKDAHG
;
A
#
# COMPACT_ATOMS: atom_id res chain seq x y z
N MET A 1 -1.53 -43.09 46.91
CA MET A 1 -1.87 -43.28 45.48
C MET A 1 -2.72 -42.12 44.92
N MET A 2 -3.71 -41.59 45.65
CA MET A 2 -4.50 -40.40 45.24
C MET A 2 -3.67 -39.12 45.03
N MET A 3 -2.72 -38.82 45.93
CA MET A 3 -1.92 -37.58 45.84
C MET A 3 -1.10 -37.49 44.54
N ARG A 4 -0.51 -38.60 44.09
CA ARG A 4 0.24 -38.67 42.82
C ARG A 4 -0.66 -38.49 41.61
N LYS A 5 -1.90 -38.99 41.66
CA LYS A 5 -2.89 -38.82 40.59
C LYS A 5 -3.39 -37.36 40.53
N LEU A 6 -3.59 -36.72 41.68
CA LEU A 6 -3.95 -35.30 41.74
C LEU A 6 -2.84 -34.40 41.19
N LEU A 7 -1.58 -34.64 41.59
CA LEU A 7 -0.43 -33.89 41.10
C LEU A 7 -0.23 -34.06 39.59
N ALA A 8 -0.43 -35.28 39.06
CA ALA A 8 -0.38 -35.52 37.62
C ALA A 8 -1.51 -34.82 36.85
N LEU A 9 -2.73 -34.80 37.41
CA LEU A 9 -3.86 -34.08 36.82
C LEU A 9 -3.62 -32.56 36.83
N LEU A 10 -3.09 -32.02 37.93
CA LEU A 10 -2.77 -30.60 38.05
C LEU A 10 -1.67 -30.19 37.06
N ALA A 11 -0.62 -31.00 36.93
CA ALA A 11 0.45 -30.80 35.95
C ALA A 11 -0.08 -30.88 34.51
N PHE A 12 -0.99 -31.80 34.21
CA PHE A 12 -1.62 -31.89 32.90
C PHE A 12 -2.49 -30.67 32.61
N LEU A 13 -3.27 -30.19 33.57
CA LEU A 13 -4.12 -29.00 33.43
C LEU A 13 -3.31 -27.72 33.25
N THR A 14 -2.22 -27.54 34.00
CA THR A 14 -1.33 -26.37 33.83
C THR A 14 -0.60 -26.41 32.50
N MET A 15 -0.16 -27.59 32.05
CA MET A 15 0.50 -27.76 30.76
C MET A 15 -0.48 -27.57 29.59
N ALA A 16 -1.73 -28.04 29.72
CA ALA A 16 -2.79 -27.80 28.73
C ALA A 16 -3.20 -26.32 28.66
N ALA A 17 -3.25 -25.61 29.79
CA ALA A 17 -3.51 -24.17 29.81
C ALA A 17 -2.34 -23.36 29.18
N ALA A 18 -1.10 -23.75 29.46
CA ALA A 18 0.09 -23.13 28.87
C ALA A 18 0.20 -23.38 27.35
N PHE A 19 -0.15 -24.58 26.89
CA PHE A 19 -0.22 -24.91 25.47
C PHE A 19 -1.42 -24.24 24.77
N GLY A 20 -2.59 -24.20 25.39
CA GLY A 20 -3.76 -23.53 24.83
C GLY A 20 -3.56 -22.01 24.64
N ALA A 21 -2.84 -21.38 25.58
CA ALA A 21 -2.49 -19.95 25.50
C ALA A 21 -1.41 -19.64 24.44
N SER A 22 -0.54 -20.60 24.10
CA SER A 22 0.53 -20.41 23.10
C SER A 22 0.09 -20.75 21.67
N VAL A 23 -0.85 -21.67 21.48
CA VAL A 23 -1.36 -22.06 20.14
C VAL A 23 -2.27 -20.98 19.51
N SER A 24 -2.79 -20.04 20.31
CA SER A 24 -3.73 -18.99 19.83
C SER A 24 -3.07 -17.68 19.41
N ARG A 25 -1.74 -17.54 19.50
CA ARG A 25 -1.03 -16.38 18.90
C ARG A 25 -0.74 -16.65 17.43
N ALA A 26 -1.80 -16.73 16.63
CA ALA A 26 -1.68 -16.26 15.25
C ALA A 26 -1.18 -14.81 15.31
N ALA A 27 -0.29 -14.39 14.41
CA ALA A 27 0.15 -12.99 14.34
C ALA A 27 -1.06 -12.09 14.08
N GLU A 28 -1.69 -11.60 15.15
CA GLU A 28 -2.80 -10.66 15.04
C GLU A 28 -2.23 -9.36 14.44
N GLU A 29 -2.75 -8.96 13.29
CA GLU A 29 -2.45 -7.65 12.70
C GLU A 29 -2.83 -6.55 13.71
N GLU A 30 -2.03 -5.47 13.77
CA GLU A 30 -2.34 -4.31 14.61
C GLU A 30 -3.74 -3.77 14.28
N LYS A 31 -4.54 -3.51 15.31
CA LYS A 31 -5.87 -2.93 15.15
C LYS A 31 -5.76 -1.40 15.10
N PRO A 32 -6.42 -0.73 14.14
CA PRO A 32 -6.43 0.73 14.08
C PRO A 32 -6.93 1.36 15.39
N VAL A 33 -6.18 2.31 15.93
CA VAL A 33 -6.62 3.13 17.06
C VAL A 33 -7.50 4.28 16.55
N LYS A 34 -8.45 4.70 17.38
CA LYS A 34 -9.28 5.86 17.06
C LYS A 34 -8.43 7.13 17.18
N VAL A 35 -8.32 7.88 16.07
CA VAL A 35 -7.70 9.21 16.02
C VAL A 35 -8.76 10.19 15.50
N ASP A 36 -8.91 11.32 16.19
CA ASP A 36 -9.81 12.39 15.76
C ASP A 36 -9.00 13.38 14.90
N TYR A 37 -9.27 13.40 13.60
CA TYR A 37 -8.57 14.28 12.65
C TYR A 37 -9.30 15.61 12.49
N ARG A 38 -8.51 16.69 12.39
CA ARG A 38 -9.02 17.99 11.97
C ARG A 38 -9.36 17.97 10.49
N PHE A 39 -10.55 18.45 10.15
CA PHE A 39 -10.91 18.65 8.75
C PHE A 39 -9.98 19.67 8.09
N THR A 40 -9.39 19.27 6.96
CA THR A 40 -8.55 20.13 6.12
C THR A 40 -9.22 20.25 4.74
N PRO A 41 -9.64 21.44 4.30
CA PRO A 41 -10.23 21.60 2.98
C PRO A 41 -9.20 21.27 1.87
N PRO A 42 -9.66 21.00 0.63
CA PRO A 42 -8.76 20.96 -0.51
C PRO A 42 -7.94 22.25 -0.63
N ALA A 43 -6.69 22.13 -1.06
CA ALA A 43 -5.80 23.25 -1.27
C ALA A 43 -6.44 24.25 -2.24
N PRO A 44 -6.49 25.55 -1.87
CA PRO A 44 -7.11 26.55 -2.73
C PRO A 44 -6.23 26.83 -3.95
N ARG A 45 -6.85 27.21 -5.06
CA ARG A 45 -6.12 27.69 -6.24
C ARG A 45 -5.42 29.03 -5.97
N GLU A 46 -6.09 29.90 -5.21
CA GLU A 46 -5.64 31.25 -4.88
C GLU A 46 -6.07 31.59 -3.45
N GLN A 47 -5.24 32.34 -2.72
CA GLN A 47 -5.55 32.87 -1.39
C GLN A 47 -4.68 34.09 -1.06
N SER A 48 -4.99 34.75 0.06
CA SER A 48 -4.21 35.89 0.54
C SER A 48 -2.92 35.46 1.26
N GLU A 49 -1.93 36.35 1.35
CA GLU A 49 -0.72 36.13 2.16
C GLU A 49 -1.06 35.90 3.64
N ALA A 50 -2.11 36.58 4.15
CA ALA A 50 -2.56 36.40 5.52
C ALA A 50 -3.11 34.99 5.77
N ASP A 51 -3.77 34.39 4.79
CA ASP A 51 -4.23 33.00 4.88
C ASP A 51 -3.05 32.01 4.85
N VAL A 52 -2.04 32.26 4.01
CA VAL A 52 -0.80 31.47 3.96
C VAL A 52 -0.10 31.47 5.32
N ASP A 53 0.07 32.65 5.93
CA ASP A 53 0.66 32.79 7.26
C ASP A 53 -0.17 32.06 8.32
N ALA A 54 -1.49 32.29 8.36
CA ALA A 54 -2.38 31.64 9.31
C ALA A 54 -2.34 30.10 9.22
N LYS A 55 -2.14 29.58 8.01
CA LYS A 55 -2.05 28.13 7.71
C LYS A 55 -0.65 27.54 7.87
N SER A 56 0.35 28.34 8.26
CA SER A 56 1.75 27.91 8.39
C SER A 56 2.38 28.29 9.73
N ARG A 57 1.88 29.31 10.41
CA ARG A 57 2.49 29.89 11.62
C ARG A 57 2.80 28.86 12.72
N GLY A 58 1.92 27.89 12.94
CA GLY A 58 2.16 26.83 13.93
C GLY A 58 3.28 25.90 13.50
N CYS A 59 3.37 25.55 12.22
CA CYS A 59 4.46 24.76 11.67
C CYS A 59 5.80 25.50 11.81
N TYR A 60 5.82 26.81 11.51
CA TYR A 60 6.99 27.67 11.64
C TYR A 60 7.49 27.88 13.07
N SER A 61 6.73 27.49 14.10
CA SER A 61 7.23 27.51 15.49
C SER A 61 8.37 26.51 15.74
N CYS A 62 8.39 25.41 14.96
CA CYS A 62 9.49 24.43 14.94
C CYS A 62 10.28 24.48 13.63
N HIS A 63 9.57 24.41 12.50
CA HIS A 63 10.13 24.29 11.16
C HIS A 63 10.51 25.66 10.59
N THR A 64 11.35 26.40 11.31
CA THR A 64 11.64 27.83 11.08
C THR A 64 12.30 28.15 9.72
N GLN A 65 12.88 27.14 9.07
CA GLN A 65 13.45 27.25 7.72
C GLN A 65 13.05 26.02 6.90
N THR A 66 12.80 26.23 5.61
CA THR A 66 12.51 25.16 4.65
C THR A 66 12.99 25.59 3.27
N ASP A 67 13.40 24.63 2.45
CA ASP A 67 14.00 24.89 1.13
C ASP A 67 13.02 25.59 0.18
N GLN A 68 11.74 25.20 0.22
CA GLN A 68 10.69 25.80 -0.60
C GLN A 68 9.31 25.59 0.06
N PRO A 69 8.78 26.58 0.81
CA PRO A 69 7.58 26.42 1.63
C PRO A 69 6.35 25.85 0.91
N SER A 70 6.14 26.24 -0.35
CA SER A 70 4.99 25.84 -1.14
C SER A 70 5.30 24.76 -2.18
N MET A 71 6.54 24.23 -2.24
CA MET A 71 7.03 23.37 -3.35
C MET A 71 7.04 24.03 -4.74
N HIS A 72 6.81 25.35 -4.80
CA HIS A 72 6.81 26.11 -6.04
C HIS A 72 7.86 27.22 -5.96
N LYS A 73 8.73 27.30 -6.99
CA LYS A 73 9.73 28.38 -7.09
C LYS A 73 9.09 29.74 -7.38
N THR A 74 7.93 29.74 -8.03
CA THR A 74 7.22 30.97 -8.36
C THR A 74 6.50 31.51 -7.12
N PRO A 75 6.62 32.81 -6.81
CA PRO A 75 5.90 33.43 -5.68
C PRO A 75 4.39 33.57 -5.96
N ALA A 76 3.93 33.30 -7.19
CA ALA A 76 2.52 33.35 -7.54
C ALA A 76 1.69 32.24 -6.86
N VAL A 77 2.32 31.13 -6.48
CA VAL A 77 1.65 30.04 -5.78
C VAL A 77 1.74 30.27 -4.28
N ARG A 78 0.60 30.65 -3.72
CA ARG A 78 0.40 30.96 -2.30
C ARG A 78 -0.27 29.78 -1.62
N LEU A 79 0.52 28.91 -0.99
CA LEU A 79 0.04 27.77 -0.22
C LEU A 79 0.72 27.78 1.14
N GLY A 80 -0.08 27.61 2.20
CA GLY A 80 0.44 27.37 3.53
C GLY A 80 0.73 25.88 3.76
N CYS A 81 1.50 25.56 4.80
CA CYS A 81 1.90 24.18 5.11
C CYS A 81 0.68 23.23 5.20
N THR A 82 -0.37 23.69 5.88
CA THR A 82 -1.58 22.90 6.10
C THR A 82 -2.49 22.80 4.87
N ASP A 83 -2.30 23.60 3.81
CA ASP A 83 -3.07 23.43 2.57
C ASP A 83 -2.74 22.12 1.88
N CYS A 84 -1.46 21.74 1.86
CA CYS A 84 -1.03 20.47 1.30
C CYS A 84 -1.13 19.35 2.35
N HIS A 85 -0.50 19.54 3.51
CA HIS A 85 -0.28 18.48 4.50
C HIS A 85 -1.42 18.32 5.52
N GLY A 86 -2.30 19.31 5.68
CA GLY A 86 -3.20 19.36 6.83
C GLY A 86 -2.45 19.55 8.16
N GLY A 87 -3.03 19.09 9.27
CA GLY A 87 -2.49 19.29 10.61
C GLY A 87 -2.99 20.56 11.31
N ASP A 88 -2.37 20.92 12.42
CA ASP A 88 -2.78 22.08 13.23
C ASP A 88 -1.73 23.20 13.26
N ALA A 89 -1.98 24.25 12.46
CA ALA A 89 -1.18 25.48 12.46
C ALA A 89 -1.77 26.60 13.35
N ALA A 90 -2.87 26.35 14.05
CA ALA A 90 -3.64 27.39 14.72
C ALA A 90 -3.63 27.31 16.26
N SER A 91 -3.65 26.10 16.81
CA SER A 91 -3.75 25.90 18.26
C SER A 91 -2.43 26.23 18.96
N PRO A 92 -2.41 27.10 19.98
CA PRO A 92 -1.19 27.42 20.72
C PRO A 92 -0.50 26.20 21.37
N ALA A 93 -1.27 25.16 21.71
CA ALA A 93 -0.72 23.91 22.26
C ALA A 93 0.03 23.07 21.21
N ALA A 94 -0.20 23.33 19.91
CA ALA A 94 0.50 22.70 18.79
C ALA A 94 1.76 23.48 18.38
N PHE A 95 2.12 24.56 19.09
CA PHE A 95 3.30 25.35 18.78
C PHE A 95 4.48 24.82 19.59
N GLY A 96 5.57 24.48 18.92
CA GLY A 96 6.81 24.10 19.57
C GLY A 96 7.83 25.24 19.60
N LYS A 97 9.07 24.88 19.90
CA LYS A 97 10.21 25.78 20.10
C LYS A 97 11.44 25.18 19.44
N ALA A 98 11.81 25.70 18.27
CA ALA A 98 12.94 25.18 17.50
C ALA A 98 14.23 25.07 18.33
N GLU A 99 14.48 25.99 19.26
CA GLU A 99 15.67 26.04 20.11
C GLU A 99 15.80 24.87 21.09
N LEU A 100 14.71 24.16 21.39
CA LEU A 100 14.74 23.00 22.29
C LEU A 100 15.10 21.69 21.55
N GLY A 101 15.06 21.68 20.22
CA GLY A 101 15.30 20.48 19.41
C GLY A 101 14.16 19.47 19.45
N TYR A 102 14.18 18.48 18.55
CA TYR A 102 13.05 17.57 18.34
C TYR A 102 12.84 16.53 19.45
N THR A 103 13.83 16.28 20.30
CA THR A 103 13.76 15.29 21.40
C THR A 103 13.22 15.87 22.70
N ASP A 104 13.07 17.19 22.80
CA ASP A 104 12.56 17.83 24.01
C ASP A 104 11.10 17.43 24.27
N PRO A 105 10.73 17.06 25.52
CA PRO A 105 9.37 16.68 25.86
C PRO A 105 8.30 17.71 25.48
N TYR A 106 8.63 19.00 25.50
CA TYR A 106 7.74 20.08 25.06
C TYR A 106 7.45 19.96 23.56
N ASN A 107 8.48 19.80 22.74
CA ASN A 107 8.33 19.66 21.29
C ASN A 107 7.67 18.34 20.89
N ILE A 108 7.94 17.25 21.61
CA ILE A 108 7.23 15.98 21.40
C ILE A 108 5.73 16.13 21.70
N ALA A 109 5.37 16.84 22.77
CA ALA A 109 3.97 17.08 23.13
C ALA A 109 3.26 17.98 22.10
N ALA A 110 3.92 19.07 21.66
CA ALA A 110 3.40 19.94 20.62
C ALA A 110 3.24 19.19 19.29
N MET A 111 4.23 18.39 18.90
CA MET A 111 4.21 17.56 17.69
C MET A 111 3.03 16.60 17.67
N LYS A 112 2.72 15.93 18.79
CA LYS A 112 1.57 15.01 18.89
C LYS A 112 0.21 15.68 18.66
N LEU A 113 0.12 17.00 18.86
CA LEU A 113 -1.07 17.80 18.60
C LEU A 113 -1.06 18.41 17.20
N ALA A 114 0.11 18.88 16.74
CA ALA A 114 0.28 19.52 15.45
C ALA A 114 0.17 18.53 14.28
N HIS A 115 0.81 17.38 14.42
CA HIS A 115 0.89 16.34 13.39
C HIS A 115 -0.30 15.40 13.52
N PRO A 116 -1.08 15.18 12.44
CA PRO A 116 -1.98 14.04 12.34
C PRO A 116 -1.27 12.75 12.75
N GLN A 117 -1.85 12.00 13.67
CA GLN A 117 -1.26 10.75 14.18
C GLN A 117 -1.73 9.56 13.34
N PRO A 118 -0.91 8.51 13.16
CA PRO A 118 -1.33 7.31 12.45
C PRO A 118 -2.35 6.53 13.28
N THR A 119 -3.26 5.83 12.59
CA THR A 119 -4.14 4.85 13.25
C THR A 119 -3.40 3.55 13.59
N LEU A 120 -2.25 3.29 12.97
CA LEU A 120 -1.43 2.09 13.20
C LEU A 120 -0.03 2.43 13.76
N PRO A 121 0.08 3.02 14.96
CA PRO A 121 1.33 3.58 15.46
C PRO A 121 2.48 2.57 15.58
N ASN A 122 2.20 1.29 15.87
CA ASN A 122 3.26 0.28 15.95
C ASN A 122 3.80 -0.07 14.55
N SER A 123 2.94 -0.11 13.55
CA SER A 123 3.30 -0.36 12.15
C SER A 123 4.11 0.80 11.55
N TRP A 124 3.87 2.03 12.01
CA TRP A 124 4.64 3.23 11.61
C TRP A 124 5.87 3.50 12.49
N HIS A 125 6.09 2.69 13.53
CA HIS A 125 7.33 2.64 14.32
C HIS A 125 7.77 3.96 14.99
N ASP A 126 6.88 4.76 15.61
CA ASP A 126 7.20 6.03 16.34
C ASP A 126 8.47 6.77 15.84
N SER A 127 8.58 6.91 14.51
CA SER A 127 9.78 7.33 13.81
C SER A 127 9.36 8.14 12.58
N SER A 128 10.22 9.07 12.18
CA SER A 128 10.03 9.82 10.93
C SER A 128 10.47 9.05 9.69
N ALA A 129 11.14 7.91 9.85
CA ALA A 129 11.52 7.05 8.72
C ALA A 129 10.33 6.21 8.27
N ASN A 130 10.17 6.05 6.96
CA ASN A 130 9.17 5.14 6.42
C ASN A 130 9.44 3.69 6.88
N PRO A 131 8.42 2.89 7.22
CA PRO A 131 8.64 1.50 7.62
C PRO A 131 9.30 0.68 6.51
N GLU A 132 10.26 -0.16 6.88
CA GLU A 132 10.78 -1.18 5.98
C GLU A 132 9.65 -2.12 5.57
N ARG A 133 9.55 -2.37 4.26
CA ARG A 133 8.58 -3.29 3.66
C ARG A 133 7.16 -2.95 4.09
N SER A 134 6.83 -1.65 4.05
CA SER A 134 5.51 -1.12 4.36
C SER A 134 4.39 -1.76 3.51
N TYR A 135 4.68 -2.21 2.28
CA TYR A 135 3.75 -2.90 1.39
C TYR A 135 2.38 -2.20 1.32
N THR A 136 1.33 -2.84 1.84
CA THR A 136 -0.05 -2.35 1.79
C THR A 136 -0.43 -1.47 2.98
N LEU A 137 0.51 -1.05 3.82
CA LEU A 137 0.25 -0.25 5.01
C LEU A 137 -0.53 1.04 4.69
N LEU A 138 -0.22 1.71 3.59
CA LEU A 138 -0.97 2.89 3.13
C LEU A 138 -2.46 2.61 2.85
N ASN A 139 -2.84 1.38 2.48
CA ASN A 139 -4.25 1.03 2.28
C ASN A 139 -5.01 0.80 3.58
N LYS A 140 -4.30 0.66 4.71
CA LYS A 140 -4.90 0.43 6.02
C LYS A 140 -4.90 1.69 6.89
N GLU A 141 -4.40 2.81 6.37
CA GLU A 141 -4.20 4.05 7.12
C GLU A 141 -5.21 5.12 6.74
N ALA A 142 -5.43 6.07 7.65
CA ALA A 142 -6.31 7.20 7.44
C ALA A 142 -5.72 8.16 6.37
N PRO A 143 -6.55 8.62 5.41
CA PRO A 143 -6.11 9.55 4.36
C PRO A 143 -5.60 10.88 4.94
N GLU A 144 -6.07 11.31 6.11
CA GLU A 144 -5.58 12.52 6.78
C GLU A 144 -4.12 12.37 7.21
N PHE A 145 -3.72 11.19 7.71
CA PHE A 145 -2.32 10.88 8.00
C PHE A 145 -1.49 10.75 6.72
N ILE A 146 -2.03 10.04 5.70
CA ILE A 146 -1.36 9.89 4.39
C ILE A 146 -1.08 11.26 3.77
N ARG A 147 -2.06 12.18 3.79
CA ARG A 147 -1.91 13.56 3.30
C ARG A 147 -0.84 14.33 4.04
N PHE A 148 -0.73 14.12 5.35
CA PHE A 148 0.29 14.75 6.16
C PHE A 148 1.70 14.28 5.81
N VAL A 149 1.92 12.96 5.69
CA VAL A 149 3.25 12.43 5.37
C VAL A 149 3.61 12.59 3.88
N ASN A 150 2.61 12.52 2.99
CA ASN A 150 2.78 12.72 1.55
C ASN A 150 1.50 13.25 0.88
N PRO A 151 1.42 14.56 0.66
CA PRO A 151 0.28 15.16 -0.03
C PRO A 151 0.18 14.75 -1.50
N SER A 152 1.20 14.12 -2.08
CA SER A 152 1.21 13.70 -3.48
C SER A 152 0.73 12.28 -3.72
N ASP A 153 0.43 11.50 -2.67
CA ASP A 153 -0.16 10.16 -2.80
C ASP A 153 -1.51 10.25 -3.51
N TYR A 154 -1.78 9.37 -4.48
CA TYR A 154 -3.00 9.45 -5.29
C TYR A 154 -4.31 9.34 -4.50
N ARG A 155 -4.29 8.79 -3.27
CA ARG A 155 -5.46 8.77 -2.38
C ARG A 155 -5.90 10.18 -1.96
N VAL A 156 -4.98 11.15 -1.97
CA VAL A 156 -5.17 12.49 -1.40
C VAL A 156 -4.67 13.62 -2.32
N ALA A 157 -3.95 13.32 -3.40
CA ALA A 157 -3.38 14.30 -4.32
C ALA A 157 -4.45 15.21 -4.96
N ARG A 158 -5.67 14.71 -5.16
CA ARG A 158 -6.79 15.52 -5.65
C ARG A 158 -7.17 16.63 -4.66
N GLU A 159 -6.99 16.41 -3.36
CA GLU A 159 -7.23 17.42 -2.33
C GLU A 159 -6.05 18.38 -2.20
N ALA A 160 -4.82 17.87 -2.21
CA ALA A 160 -3.64 18.69 -1.95
C ALA A 160 -3.12 19.44 -3.19
N CYS A 161 -3.28 18.88 -4.38
CA CYS A 161 -2.72 19.41 -5.63
C CYS A 161 -3.78 19.62 -6.73
N GLY A 162 -4.99 19.08 -6.57
CA GLY A 162 -5.99 19.00 -7.63
C GLY A 162 -6.53 20.33 -8.15
N ALA A 163 -6.50 21.41 -7.36
CA ALA A 163 -6.94 22.73 -7.81
C ALA A 163 -6.14 23.27 -9.01
N CYS A 164 -4.90 22.79 -9.18
CA CYS A 164 -3.98 23.18 -10.26
C CYS A 164 -3.56 22.01 -11.15
N HIS A 165 -3.48 20.78 -10.62
CA HIS A 165 -2.89 19.62 -11.31
C HIS A 165 -3.88 18.50 -11.65
N MET A 166 -5.20 18.74 -11.60
CA MET A 166 -6.21 17.68 -11.78
C MET A 166 -5.98 16.81 -13.03
N GLU A 167 -5.74 17.43 -14.18
CA GLU A 167 -5.56 16.70 -15.44
C GLU A 167 -4.38 15.72 -15.39
N VAL A 168 -3.26 16.15 -14.79
CA VAL A 168 -2.06 15.32 -14.65
C VAL A 168 -2.29 14.22 -13.62
N ILE A 169 -2.98 14.51 -12.50
CA ILE A 169 -3.35 13.52 -11.49
C ILE A 169 -4.22 12.42 -12.12
N GLU A 170 -5.23 12.81 -12.90
CA GLU A 170 -6.10 11.86 -13.59
C GLU A 170 -5.36 11.04 -14.64
N ALA A 171 -4.40 11.62 -15.35
CA ALA A 171 -3.57 10.90 -16.30
C ALA A 171 -2.63 9.91 -15.61
N THR A 172 -2.01 10.29 -14.49
CA THR A 172 -1.07 9.43 -13.77
C THR A 172 -1.77 8.28 -13.06
N GLU A 173 -2.95 8.48 -12.46
CA GLU A 173 -3.79 7.41 -11.89
C GLU A 173 -4.11 6.30 -12.92
N ARG A 174 -4.19 6.66 -14.21
CA ARG A 174 -4.47 5.75 -15.34
C ARG A 174 -3.21 5.17 -16.01
N SER A 175 -2.03 5.60 -15.59
CA SER A 175 -0.76 5.21 -16.23
C SER A 175 -0.38 3.75 -15.91
N LEU A 176 0.56 3.21 -16.68
CA LEU A 176 1.13 1.87 -16.40
C LEU A 176 1.92 1.83 -15.09
N MET A 177 2.51 2.95 -14.65
CA MET A 177 3.26 3.05 -13.40
C MET A 177 2.35 2.95 -12.17
N SER A 178 1.07 3.32 -12.33
CA SER A 178 0.07 3.21 -11.27
C SER A 178 -0.68 1.89 -11.36
N THR A 179 -1.10 1.50 -12.57
CA THR A 179 -2.00 0.36 -12.75
C THR A 179 -1.30 -0.98 -12.85
N GLY A 180 -0.03 -1.01 -13.26
CA GLY A 180 0.67 -2.26 -13.53
C GLY A 180 0.03 -3.13 -14.62
N ALA A 181 -0.89 -2.58 -15.42
CA ALA A 181 -1.78 -3.34 -16.29
C ALA A 181 -1.07 -4.26 -17.27
N MET A 182 0.16 -3.91 -17.67
CA MET A 182 1.00 -4.75 -18.52
C MET A 182 1.34 -6.10 -17.88
N LEU A 183 1.75 -6.11 -16.60
CA LEU A 183 2.09 -7.32 -15.86
C LEU A 183 0.83 -8.20 -15.73
N TRP A 184 -0.26 -7.59 -15.28
CA TRP A 184 -1.51 -8.27 -14.97
C TRP A 184 -2.19 -8.83 -16.21
N GLY A 185 -2.32 -8.02 -17.25
CA GLY A 185 -2.92 -8.45 -18.50
C GLY A 185 -2.08 -9.47 -19.25
N GLY A 186 -0.76 -9.30 -19.29
CA GLY A 186 0.16 -10.26 -19.90
C GLY A 186 0.11 -11.61 -19.17
N ALA A 187 0.18 -11.60 -17.85
CA ALA A 187 0.10 -12.83 -17.06
C ALA A 187 -1.29 -13.49 -17.17
N ALA A 188 -2.38 -12.72 -17.18
CA ALA A 188 -3.74 -13.28 -17.29
C ALA A 188 -4.03 -13.88 -18.68
N TYR A 189 -3.69 -13.17 -19.76
CA TYR A 189 -3.94 -13.64 -21.13
C TYR A 189 -3.03 -14.83 -21.50
N ASN A 190 -1.71 -14.72 -21.24
CA ASN A 190 -0.75 -15.76 -21.64
C ASN A 190 -0.92 -17.09 -20.90
N ASN A 191 -1.56 -17.07 -19.73
CA ASN A 191 -1.90 -18.25 -18.95
C ASN A 191 -3.37 -18.68 -19.10
N GLY A 192 -4.11 -18.10 -20.06
CA GLY A 192 -5.50 -18.52 -20.34
C GLY A 192 -6.49 -18.25 -19.21
N ILE A 193 -6.17 -17.35 -18.26
CA ILE A 193 -7.07 -16.95 -17.17
C ILE A 193 -8.26 -16.16 -17.73
N VAL A 194 -8.00 -15.33 -18.74
CA VAL A 194 -9.02 -14.57 -19.46
C VAL A 194 -8.91 -14.71 -20.97
N PRO A 195 -10.03 -14.80 -21.70
CA PRO A 195 -10.03 -15.09 -23.12
C PRO A 195 -9.84 -13.85 -24.02
N TYR A 196 -9.34 -12.74 -23.48
CA TYR A 196 -9.22 -11.47 -24.21
C TYR A 196 -7.81 -10.89 -24.12
N LYS A 197 -7.35 -10.31 -25.24
CA LYS A 197 -6.05 -9.61 -25.36
C LYS A 197 -6.07 -8.21 -24.75
N ASN A 198 -7.25 -7.63 -24.55
CA ASN A 198 -7.38 -6.31 -23.91
C ASN A 198 -7.15 -6.46 -22.42
N TYR A 199 -6.15 -5.77 -21.88
CA TYR A 199 -5.74 -5.90 -20.49
C TYR A 199 -6.71 -5.13 -19.58
N VAL A 200 -7.70 -5.84 -19.03
CA VAL A 200 -8.76 -5.22 -18.20
C VAL A 200 -8.45 -5.24 -16.70
N PHE A 201 -7.30 -5.75 -16.27
CA PHE A 201 -6.92 -5.79 -14.86
C PHE A 201 -5.78 -4.83 -14.55
N GLY A 202 -5.86 -4.21 -13.39
CA GLY A 202 -4.84 -3.32 -12.86
C GLY A 202 -5.00 -3.09 -11.38
N GLU A 203 -4.13 -2.21 -10.87
CA GLU A 203 -4.14 -1.77 -9.50
C GLU A 203 -4.58 -0.30 -9.41
N ALA A 204 -5.52 -0.03 -8.52
CA ALA A 204 -5.94 1.30 -8.16
C ALA A 204 -6.60 1.25 -6.79
N TYR A 205 -6.58 2.38 -6.08
CA TYR A 205 -7.18 2.46 -4.76
C TYR A 205 -8.06 3.70 -4.63
N THR A 206 -9.12 3.56 -3.84
CA THR A 206 -9.93 4.68 -3.39
C THR A 206 -9.19 5.46 -2.30
N ARG A 207 -9.71 6.63 -1.95
CA ARG A 207 -9.22 7.45 -0.83
C ARG A 207 -9.05 6.65 0.48
N ASP A 208 -9.93 5.69 0.73
CA ASP A 208 -9.94 4.81 1.90
C ASP A 208 -9.17 3.48 1.69
N GLY A 209 -8.32 3.39 0.66
CA GLY A 209 -7.44 2.24 0.45
C GLY A 209 -8.13 0.99 -0.09
N LYS A 210 -9.40 1.08 -0.53
CA LYS A 210 -10.11 -0.06 -1.13
C LYS A 210 -9.72 -0.22 -2.60
N PRO A 211 -9.68 -1.44 -3.14
CA PRO A 211 -9.44 -1.65 -4.56
C PRO A 211 -10.47 -0.90 -5.41
N ALA A 212 -9.99 -0.10 -6.36
CA ALA A 212 -10.80 0.75 -7.22
C ALA A 212 -10.83 0.25 -8.66
N CYS A 213 -11.93 0.54 -9.35
CA CYS A 213 -12.02 0.42 -10.80
C CYS A 213 -11.64 1.76 -11.42
N VAL A 214 -10.81 1.71 -12.47
CA VAL A 214 -10.35 2.89 -13.20
C VAL A 214 -11.18 3.04 -14.46
N LEU A 215 -11.71 4.23 -14.70
CA LEU A 215 -12.52 4.53 -15.88
C LEU A 215 -11.73 5.38 -16.88
N SER A 216 -11.96 5.15 -18.16
CA SER A 216 -11.55 6.14 -19.16
C SER A 216 -12.38 7.41 -19.01
N PRO A 217 -11.76 8.60 -19.13
CA PRO A 217 -12.48 9.85 -19.15
C PRO A 217 -13.42 9.85 -20.34
N SER A 218 -14.66 10.28 -20.11
CA SER A 218 -15.70 10.32 -21.13
C SER A 218 -16.56 11.56 -20.98
N SER A 219 -16.66 12.34 -22.05
CA SER A 219 -17.59 13.47 -22.16
C SER A 219 -19.04 13.02 -22.40
N ARG A 220 -19.27 11.71 -22.57
CA ARG A 220 -20.58 11.12 -22.88
C ARG A 220 -21.33 10.65 -21.64
N LEU A 221 -20.65 10.54 -20.50
CA LEU A 221 -21.22 10.05 -19.24
C LEU A 221 -21.71 11.20 -18.38
N THR A 222 -22.90 11.04 -17.82
CA THR A 222 -23.40 11.90 -16.74
C THR A 222 -22.75 11.54 -15.41
N ALA A 223 -22.90 12.38 -14.38
CA ALA A 223 -22.43 12.08 -13.04
C ALA A 223 -23.06 10.79 -12.47
N GLU A 224 -24.31 10.53 -12.81
CA GLU A 224 -25.04 9.31 -12.45
C GLU A 224 -24.48 8.09 -13.19
N ASP A 225 -24.17 8.23 -14.48
CA ASP A 225 -23.54 7.16 -15.25
C ASP A 225 -22.17 6.80 -14.69
N TYR A 226 -21.36 7.77 -14.26
CA TYR A 226 -20.05 7.51 -13.66
C TYR A 226 -20.14 6.62 -12.40
N LYS A 227 -21.19 6.76 -11.59
CA LYS A 227 -21.42 5.92 -10.40
C LYS A 227 -21.67 4.45 -10.77
N GLU A 228 -22.20 4.22 -11.96
CA GLU A 228 -22.60 2.90 -12.45
C GLU A 228 -21.57 2.30 -13.43
N ALA A 229 -20.69 3.12 -14.01
CA ALA A 229 -19.78 2.77 -15.10
C ALA A 229 -18.77 1.66 -14.77
N CYS A 230 -18.48 1.44 -13.49
CA CYS A 230 -17.64 0.33 -13.04
C CYS A 230 -18.39 -1.01 -12.97
N LYS A 231 -19.72 -1.06 -13.04
CA LYS A 231 -20.45 -2.32 -13.04
C LYS A 231 -20.17 -3.11 -14.34
N PRO A 232 -19.89 -4.43 -14.28
CA PRO A 232 -19.66 -5.23 -15.48
C PRO A 232 -20.81 -5.18 -16.50
N SER A 233 -22.04 -4.98 -16.04
CA SER A 233 -23.24 -4.84 -16.88
C SER A 233 -23.36 -3.49 -17.59
N PHE A 234 -22.62 -2.46 -17.16
CA PHE A 234 -22.64 -1.16 -17.82
C PHE A 234 -21.93 -1.26 -19.17
N ALA A 235 -22.56 -0.78 -20.23
CA ALA A 235 -22.08 -1.01 -21.59
C ALA A 235 -20.88 -0.10 -21.93
N SER A 236 -19.79 -0.68 -22.46
CA SER A 236 -18.52 0.03 -22.73
C SER A 236 -18.63 1.06 -23.87
N ASP A 237 -19.61 0.91 -24.75
CA ASP A 237 -19.96 1.85 -25.83
C ASP A 237 -20.63 3.13 -25.34
N LYS A 238 -21.17 3.14 -24.12
CA LYS A 238 -21.58 4.38 -23.45
C LYS A 238 -20.37 5.20 -23.00
N ILE A 239 -19.26 4.53 -22.67
CA ILE A 239 -18.02 5.17 -22.19
C ILE A 239 -17.17 5.64 -23.38
N LEU A 240 -16.93 4.76 -24.35
CA LEU A 240 -16.04 5.02 -25.48
C LEU A 240 -16.79 5.05 -26.81
N THR A 241 -16.40 5.98 -27.67
CA THR A 241 -16.73 5.97 -29.10
C THR A 241 -16.08 4.78 -29.82
N ASP A 242 -16.62 4.42 -30.99
CA ASP A 242 -16.03 3.35 -31.78
C ASP A 242 -14.65 3.71 -32.35
N GLU A 243 -14.37 4.99 -32.57
CA GLU A 243 -13.04 5.46 -32.98
C GLU A 243 -12.00 5.29 -31.86
N GLU A 244 -12.35 5.65 -30.61
CA GLU A 244 -11.48 5.45 -29.45
C GLU A 244 -11.19 3.96 -29.21
N LYS A 245 -12.21 3.10 -29.31
CA LYS A 245 -12.03 1.64 -29.21
C LYS A 245 -11.08 1.12 -30.30
N LYS A 246 -11.22 1.59 -31.55
CA LYS A 246 -10.34 1.21 -32.67
C LYS A 246 -8.89 1.66 -32.46
N ARG A 247 -8.66 2.74 -31.70
CA ARG A 247 -7.33 3.21 -31.28
C ARG A 247 -6.78 2.46 -30.06
N GLY A 248 -7.52 1.49 -29.51
CA GLY A 248 -7.08 0.66 -28.38
C GLY A 248 -7.40 1.24 -27.00
N ALA A 249 -8.27 2.26 -26.91
CA ALA A 249 -8.71 2.76 -25.62
C ALA A 249 -9.51 1.69 -24.85
N LEU A 250 -9.25 1.59 -23.55
CA LEU A 250 -9.97 0.68 -22.65
C LEU A 250 -11.02 1.46 -21.88
N ALA A 251 -12.28 1.01 -21.91
CA ALA A 251 -13.37 1.74 -21.25
C ALA A 251 -13.18 1.78 -19.73
N ARG A 252 -12.64 0.70 -19.17
CA ARG A 252 -12.41 0.55 -17.74
C ARG A 252 -11.36 -0.53 -17.45
N MET A 253 -10.83 -0.48 -16.25
CA MET A 253 -9.91 -1.46 -15.68
C MET A 253 -10.38 -1.86 -14.28
N TYR A 254 -10.27 -3.13 -13.96
CA TYR A 254 -10.76 -3.75 -12.75
C TYR A 254 -9.62 -4.11 -11.79
N PRO A 255 -9.85 -4.03 -10.47
CA PRO A 255 -8.94 -4.63 -9.52
C PRO A 255 -8.90 -6.15 -9.72
N LEU A 256 -7.77 -6.76 -9.39
CA LEU A 256 -7.63 -8.21 -9.43
C LEU A 256 -8.63 -8.87 -8.48
N PRO A 257 -9.43 -9.85 -8.95
CA PRO A 257 -10.26 -10.64 -8.05
C PRO A 257 -9.36 -11.50 -7.16
N ARG A 258 -9.79 -11.74 -5.92
CA ARG A 258 -9.03 -12.57 -4.98
C ARG A 258 -8.82 -13.97 -5.56
N TRP A 259 -7.59 -14.47 -5.51
CA TRP A 259 -7.24 -15.80 -6.01
C TRP A 259 -8.10 -16.93 -5.45
N SER A 260 -8.62 -16.78 -4.22
CA SER A 260 -9.42 -17.79 -3.52
C SER A 260 -10.84 -17.96 -4.07
N VAL A 261 -11.33 -16.98 -4.85
CA VAL A 261 -12.67 -17.02 -5.46
C VAL A 261 -12.62 -17.25 -6.97
N ILE A 262 -11.42 -17.42 -7.54
CA ILE A 262 -11.23 -17.67 -8.97
C ILE A 262 -11.11 -19.18 -9.21
N PRO A 263 -11.96 -19.78 -10.07
CA PRO A 263 -11.83 -21.19 -10.42
C PRO A 263 -10.50 -21.46 -11.16
N PRO A 264 -9.92 -22.67 -11.02
CA PRO A 264 -8.70 -23.03 -11.74
C PRO A 264 -8.94 -23.01 -13.26
N GLY A 265 -8.17 -22.18 -13.99
CA GLY A 265 -8.22 -22.11 -15.45
C GLY A 265 -7.45 -23.24 -16.15
N ASP A 266 -6.36 -23.72 -15.54
CA ASP A 266 -5.50 -24.78 -16.07
C ASP A 266 -5.97 -26.17 -15.62
N VAL A 267 -7.09 -26.66 -16.15
CA VAL A 267 -7.54 -28.04 -15.90
C VAL A 267 -6.68 -29.10 -16.62
N PHE A 268 -5.70 -28.69 -17.44
CA PHE A 268 -4.88 -29.56 -18.30
C PHE A 268 -3.35 -29.42 -18.15
N ARG A 269 -2.81 -28.43 -17.43
CA ARG A 269 -1.35 -28.18 -17.29
C ARG A 269 -0.83 -28.54 -15.90
N VAL A 270 -0.78 -29.83 -15.57
CA VAL A 270 -0.19 -30.30 -14.31
C VAL A 270 0.96 -31.26 -14.60
N PHE A 271 2.19 -30.80 -14.41
CA PHE A 271 3.42 -31.58 -14.56
C PHE A 271 3.96 -32.04 -13.20
N GLU A 272 3.16 -32.77 -12.41
CA GLU A 272 3.61 -33.39 -11.16
C GLU A 272 3.62 -34.91 -11.27
N ARG A 273 4.70 -35.53 -10.79
CA ARG A 273 4.79 -37.00 -10.66
C ARG A 273 3.88 -37.42 -9.49
N GLY A 274 2.66 -37.86 -9.81
CA GLY A 274 1.62 -38.17 -8.82
C GLY A 274 2.02 -39.15 -7.70
N GLY A 275 1.40 -38.99 -6.53
CA GLY A 275 1.44 -39.92 -5.38
C GLY A 275 0.49 -41.13 -5.52
N ARG A 276 0.33 -41.95 -4.48
CA ARG A 276 -0.40 -43.24 -4.58
C ARG A 276 -1.93 -43.15 -4.42
N ASN A 277 -2.47 -42.13 -3.74
CA ASN A 277 -3.94 -42.00 -3.54
C ASN A 277 -4.61 -41.01 -4.47
N ILE A 278 -5.51 -41.45 -5.35
CA ILE A 278 -6.22 -40.57 -6.30
C ILE A 278 -7.70 -40.54 -5.91
N ASN A 279 -8.12 -39.51 -5.15
CA ASN A 279 -9.51 -39.32 -4.74
C ASN A 279 -10.24 -38.25 -5.59
N THR A 280 -11.55 -38.44 -5.79
CA THR A 280 -12.43 -37.52 -6.55
C THR A 280 -13.02 -36.39 -5.72
N GLN A 281 -12.91 -36.45 -4.39
CA GLN A 281 -13.46 -35.47 -3.45
C GLN A 281 -12.39 -34.52 -2.90
N PHE A 282 -12.81 -33.56 -2.07
CA PHE A 282 -11.93 -32.56 -1.42
C PHE A 282 -10.73 -33.24 -0.75
N PRO A 283 -9.52 -32.68 -0.84
CA PRO A 283 -8.33 -33.21 -0.18
C PRO A 283 -8.51 -33.12 1.34
N GLU A 284 -8.12 -34.18 2.05
CA GLU A 284 -8.26 -34.25 3.51
C GLU A 284 -7.03 -33.65 4.17
N ILE A 285 -7.13 -32.39 4.61
CA ILE A 285 -6.00 -31.69 5.23
C ILE A 285 -5.88 -32.13 6.70
N GLY A 286 -4.79 -32.84 7.02
CA GLY A 286 -4.41 -33.15 8.40
C GLY A 286 -4.69 -34.58 8.87
N LEU A 287 -5.27 -35.45 8.03
CA LEU A 287 -5.44 -36.88 8.32
C LEU A 287 -4.66 -37.73 7.31
N PRO A 288 -3.48 -38.30 7.69
CA PRO A 288 -2.62 -39.05 6.76
C PRO A 288 -3.17 -40.42 6.34
N ASN A 289 -4.33 -40.85 6.84
CA ASN A 289 -4.97 -42.11 6.47
C ASN A 289 -6.51 -41.98 6.46
N PRO A 290 -7.08 -41.19 5.53
CA PRO A 290 -8.52 -40.95 5.50
C PRO A 290 -9.31 -42.19 5.04
N THR A 291 -8.64 -43.18 4.42
CA THR A 291 -9.28 -44.37 3.84
C THR A 291 -9.10 -45.64 4.66
N GLY A 292 -8.33 -45.62 5.76
CA GLY A 292 -8.06 -46.79 6.60
C GLY A 292 -7.22 -47.89 5.92
N GLN A 293 -6.61 -47.62 4.76
CA GLN A 293 -5.89 -48.61 3.95
C GLN A 293 -4.37 -48.41 4.09
N ILE A 294 -3.72 -49.26 4.87
CA ILE A 294 -2.27 -49.18 5.17
C ILE A 294 -1.40 -49.28 3.89
N GLN A 295 -1.84 -50.00 2.86
CA GLN A 295 -1.11 -50.10 1.58
C GLN A 295 -1.18 -48.83 0.71
N ARG A 296 -2.03 -47.88 1.12
CA ARG A 296 -2.27 -46.58 0.50
C ARG A 296 -1.72 -45.44 1.36
N LEU A 297 -0.81 -45.70 2.30
CA LEU A 297 -0.16 -44.62 3.03
C LEU A 297 0.69 -43.77 2.07
N GLU A 298 0.57 -42.44 2.17
CA GLU A 298 1.38 -41.51 1.39
C GLU A 298 2.84 -41.55 1.86
N GLU A 299 3.77 -41.42 0.92
CA GLU A 299 5.21 -41.39 1.23
C GLU A 299 5.56 -40.07 1.95
N PRO A 300 6.34 -40.09 3.05
CA PRO A 300 6.77 -38.87 3.74
C PRO A 300 7.43 -37.88 2.77
N GLY A 301 6.97 -36.63 2.79
CA GLY A 301 7.48 -35.56 1.94
C GLY A 301 6.86 -35.46 0.54
N ARG A 302 5.87 -36.30 0.21
CA ARG A 302 5.04 -36.10 -1.00
C ARG A 302 3.73 -35.39 -0.64
N PRO A 303 3.33 -34.32 -1.36
CA PRO A 303 2.07 -33.61 -1.09
C PRO A 303 0.84 -34.52 -1.27
N ASP A 304 -0.10 -34.47 -0.31
CA ASP A 304 -1.46 -35.04 -0.43
C ASP A 304 -2.32 -34.25 -1.44
N LEU A 305 -2.00 -32.96 -1.60
CA LEU A 305 -2.62 -32.06 -2.56
C LEU A 305 -2.15 -32.37 -3.99
N LYS A 306 -2.89 -33.23 -4.68
CA LYS A 306 -2.88 -33.28 -6.15
C LYS A 306 -3.92 -32.30 -6.67
N GLN A 307 -3.68 -31.65 -7.81
CA GLN A 307 -4.79 -31.16 -8.63
C GLN A 307 -5.53 -32.38 -9.19
N SER A 308 -6.59 -32.80 -8.49
CA SER A 308 -7.35 -34.04 -8.73
C SER A 308 -8.13 -34.03 -10.08
N ASN A 309 -8.90 -35.09 -10.33
CA ASN A 309 -9.75 -35.35 -11.51
C ASN A 309 -10.16 -34.10 -12.31
N ARG A 310 -9.94 -34.18 -13.64
CA ARG A 310 -10.29 -33.14 -14.62
C ARG A 310 -11.76 -32.72 -14.41
N GLY A 311 -12.00 -31.45 -14.10
CA GLY A 311 -13.35 -30.92 -13.89
C GLY A 311 -13.36 -29.53 -13.27
N PRO A 312 -14.51 -28.82 -13.30
CA PRO A 312 -14.65 -27.44 -12.83
C PRO A 312 -14.69 -27.28 -11.30
N GLY A 313 -14.64 -28.37 -10.54
CA GLY A 313 -14.67 -28.33 -9.08
C GLY A 313 -13.38 -27.77 -8.48
N THR A 314 -13.52 -26.84 -7.52
CA THR A 314 -12.36 -26.17 -6.92
C THR A 314 -11.61 -27.10 -5.97
N GLY A 315 -12.24 -27.85 -5.07
CA GLY A 315 -11.50 -28.85 -4.27
C GLY A 315 -10.29 -28.28 -3.51
N LEU A 316 -10.36 -27.02 -3.05
CA LEU A 316 -9.24 -26.21 -2.52
C LEU A 316 -8.11 -25.87 -3.51
N ARG A 317 -8.33 -26.09 -4.81
CA ARG A 317 -7.45 -25.66 -5.90
C ARG A 317 -7.65 -24.19 -6.20
N VAL A 318 -6.57 -23.60 -6.67
CA VAL A 318 -6.49 -22.21 -7.10
C VAL A 318 -5.87 -22.18 -8.48
N ALA A 319 -6.18 -21.16 -9.27
CA ALA A 319 -5.41 -20.89 -10.47
C ALA A 319 -4.00 -20.45 -10.06
N ILE A 320 -3.00 -21.33 -10.20
CA ILE A 320 -1.60 -21.03 -9.83
C ILE A 320 -1.09 -19.77 -10.54
N PRO A 321 -1.37 -19.52 -11.83
CA PRO A 321 -1.01 -18.25 -12.46
C PRO A 321 -1.61 -17.02 -11.77
N VAL A 322 -2.84 -17.11 -11.26
CA VAL A 322 -3.50 -16.03 -10.49
C VAL A 322 -2.85 -15.84 -9.13
N LEU A 323 -2.54 -16.94 -8.42
CA LEU A 323 -1.82 -16.87 -7.15
C LEU A 323 -0.44 -16.23 -7.35
N ASN A 324 0.28 -16.64 -8.41
CA ASN A 324 1.57 -16.08 -8.76
C ASN A 324 1.46 -14.59 -9.03
N ILE A 325 0.50 -14.14 -9.86
CA ILE A 325 0.18 -12.71 -10.04
C ILE A 325 0.09 -11.98 -8.68
N HIS A 326 -0.70 -12.50 -7.73
CA HIS A 326 -0.84 -11.84 -6.42
C HIS A 326 0.44 -11.83 -5.58
N LYS A 327 1.36 -12.78 -5.81
CA LYS A 327 2.54 -13.01 -4.97
C LYS A 327 3.84 -12.47 -5.55
N THR A 328 4.02 -12.57 -6.87
CA THR A 328 5.31 -12.31 -7.51
C THR A 328 5.57 -10.84 -7.78
N ARG A 329 4.56 -9.95 -7.72
CA ARG A 329 4.66 -8.47 -7.62
C ARG A 329 5.93 -7.90 -8.28
N LEU A 330 6.20 -8.32 -9.52
CA LEU A 330 7.55 -8.27 -10.14
C LEU A 330 8.03 -6.84 -10.38
N ASN A 331 7.09 -5.92 -10.58
CA ASN A 331 7.34 -4.52 -10.86
C ASN A 331 6.93 -3.62 -9.69
N ASP A 332 6.61 -4.22 -8.53
CA ASP A 332 6.24 -3.45 -7.35
C ASP A 332 7.46 -2.77 -6.71
N PRO A 333 7.24 -1.69 -5.97
CA PRO A 333 5.96 -1.02 -5.77
C PRO A 333 5.55 -0.17 -6.99
N PHE A 334 4.27 -0.29 -7.38
CA PHE A 334 3.64 0.71 -8.25
C PHE A 334 3.41 2.01 -7.49
N MET A 335 3.08 3.07 -8.21
CA MET A 335 2.96 4.44 -7.68
C MET A 335 1.87 4.62 -6.61
N TRP A 336 1.10 3.60 -6.25
CA TRP A 336 0.19 3.61 -5.10
C TRP A 336 0.87 3.28 -3.76
N PHE A 337 2.13 2.84 -3.78
CA PHE A 337 2.85 2.33 -2.61
C PHE A 337 4.23 2.96 -2.48
N MET A 338 4.75 2.93 -1.25
CA MET A 338 6.13 3.34 -0.96
C MET A 338 7.09 2.21 -1.33
N GLY A 339 8.34 2.58 -1.60
CA GLY A 339 9.51 1.70 -1.64
C GLY A 339 9.61 0.80 -0.42
N THR A 340 10.34 -0.30 -0.57
CA THR A 340 10.54 -1.25 0.53
C THR A 340 11.48 -0.70 1.60
N ASN A 341 12.22 0.37 1.32
CA ASN A 341 13.02 1.11 2.30
C ASN A 341 14.13 0.26 2.98
N ASP A 342 14.39 -0.93 2.46
CA ASP A 342 15.47 -1.85 2.87
C ASP A 342 16.60 -1.92 1.84
N GLN A 343 16.48 -1.20 0.71
CA GLN A 343 17.53 -1.00 -0.28
C GLN A 343 17.73 0.51 -0.59
N PRO A 344 18.97 0.97 -0.78
CA PRO A 344 19.26 2.31 -1.33
C PRO A 344 18.77 2.43 -2.77
N GLY A 345 18.28 3.61 -3.14
CA GLY A 345 17.73 3.88 -4.48
C GLY A 345 16.27 3.47 -4.65
N ASP A 346 15.64 2.87 -3.63
CA ASP A 346 14.19 2.62 -3.64
C ASP A 346 13.41 3.95 -3.71
N TYR A 347 12.32 3.98 -4.49
CA TYR A 347 11.36 5.08 -4.47
C TYR A 347 10.78 5.24 -3.07
N ARG A 348 11.22 6.20 -2.26
CA ARG A 348 10.82 6.20 -0.85
C ARG A 348 9.38 6.64 -0.60
N HIS A 349 8.68 7.15 -1.62
CA HIS A 349 7.26 7.45 -1.50
C HIS A 349 6.43 7.06 -2.73
N SER A 350 5.13 7.19 -2.55
CA SER A 350 4.05 6.93 -3.49
C SER A 350 3.63 8.22 -4.19
N GLY A 351 2.76 8.08 -5.19
CA GLY A 351 2.18 9.18 -5.94
C GLY A 351 3.23 9.98 -6.69
N CYS A 352 2.97 11.26 -6.94
CA CYS A 352 3.88 12.08 -7.75
C CYS A 352 5.28 12.20 -7.13
N ALA A 353 5.40 12.17 -5.81
CA ALA A 353 6.69 12.22 -5.12
C ALA A 353 7.58 11.01 -5.45
N GLY A 354 7.01 9.85 -5.80
CA GLY A 354 7.78 8.69 -6.24
C GLY A 354 8.74 8.99 -7.39
N CYS A 355 8.41 9.94 -8.29
CA CYS A 355 9.31 10.34 -9.37
C CYS A 355 9.84 11.78 -9.26
N HIS A 356 9.11 12.66 -8.57
CA HIS A 356 9.39 14.10 -8.56
C HIS A 356 10.03 14.62 -7.28
N VAL A 357 10.17 13.78 -6.25
CA VAL A 357 10.92 14.10 -5.04
C VAL A 357 12.06 13.10 -4.93
N ILE A 358 13.28 13.62 -4.86
CA ILE A 358 14.48 12.78 -4.90
C ILE A 358 14.79 12.36 -3.48
N TYR A 359 14.58 11.09 -3.19
CA TYR A 359 14.68 10.55 -1.83
C TYR A 359 15.95 9.77 -1.56
N ALA A 360 16.61 9.24 -2.59
CA ALA A 360 17.89 8.57 -2.49
C ALA A 360 18.52 8.53 -3.88
N ASN A 361 19.84 8.57 -3.92
CA ASN A 361 20.57 8.33 -5.14
C ASN A 361 21.23 6.95 -5.08
N ASP A 362 21.52 6.40 -6.25
CA ASP A 362 22.16 5.10 -6.44
C ASP A 362 23.36 4.91 -5.48
N ARG A 363 23.63 3.65 -5.11
CA ARG A 363 24.76 3.28 -4.24
C ARG A 363 26.09 3.78 -4.81
N GLU A 364 26.21 3.89 -6.13
CA GLU A 364 27.40 4.35 -6.83
C GLU A 364 27.32 5.87 -7.13
N PRO A 365 28.20 6.71 -6.57
CA PRO A 365 28.22 8.15 -6.81
C PRO A 365 28.24 8.55 -8.29
N ARG A 366 28.82 7.72 -9.18
CA ARG A 366 28.84 7.98 -10.63
C ARG A 366 27.45 7.93 -11.27
N HIS A 367 26.52 7.17 -10.72
CA HIS A 367 25.14 7.05 -11.23
C HIS A 367 24.22 8.09 -10.61
N SER A 368 24.66 8.70 -9.51
CA SER A 368 23.92 9.68 -8.69
C SER A 368 24.04 11.13 -9.18
N LEU A 369 24.77 11.35 -10.28
CA LEU A 369 24.96 12.65 -10.96
C LEU A 369 25.18 13.81 -9.97
N THR A 370 24.43 14.91 -10.10
CA THR A 370 24.51 16.10 -9.26
C THR A 370 23.98 15.90 -7.85
N TYR A 371 23.28 14.79 -7.59
CA TYR A 371 22.64 14.53 -6.30
C TYR A 371 23.54 13.73 -5.34
N ALA A 372 24.65 13.15 -5.84
CA ALA A 372 25.60 12.38 -5.04
C ALA A 372 26.09 13.13 -3.77
N GLN A 373 26.15 14.46 -3.81
CA GLN A 373 26.55 15.32 -2.68
C GLN A 373 25.55 15.33 -1.52
N PHE A 374 24.29 14.94 -1.76
CA PHE A 374 23.23 14.91 -0.75
C PHE A 374 23.08 13.52 -0.08
N GLY A 375 23.99 12.59 -0.39
CA GLY A 375 23.96 11.24 0.15
C GLY A 375 23.14 10.25 -0.69
N ARG A 376 23.15 9.00 -0.23
CA ARG A 376 22.56 7.83 -0.91
C ARG A 376 21.69 6.97 0.01
N ASP A 377 21.88 7.11 1.33
CA ASP A 377 21.25 6.24 2.33
C ASP A 377 19.83 6.69 2.69
N GLY A 378 19.28 7.69 1.99
CA GLY A 378 17.92 8.19 2.24
C GLY A 378 17.81 9.17 3.39
N GLU A 379 18.93 9.73 3.82
CA GLU A 379 18.97 10.79 4.82
C GLU A 379 18.40 12.07 4.25
N THR A 380 17.80 12.88 5.13
CA THR A 380 17.27 14.17 4.72
C THR A 380 18.42 15.15 4.43
N ALA A 381 18.30 15.88 3.31
CA ALA A 381 19.14 17.03 3.01
C ALA A 381 18.25 18.26 3.03
N THR A 382 18.10 18.87 4.22
CA THR A 382 17.22 20.03 4.42
C THR A 382 17.88 21.11 5.28
N VAL A 383 17.48 22.35 5.05
CA VAL A 383 17.88 23.51 5.87
C VAL A 383 17.10 23.63 7.18
N ASP A 384 16.05 22.83 7.37
CA ASP A 384 15.20 22.89 8.57
C ASP A 384 15.97 22.50 9.83
N PRO A 385 16.14 23.42 10.80
CA PRO A 385 16.95 23.15 11.99
C PRO A 385 16.34 22.10 12.93
N THR A 386 15.04 21.82 12.84
CA THR A 386 14.38 20.85 13.73
C THR A 386 14.64 19.40 13.29
N ILE A 387 14.82 19.17 11.98
CA ILE A 387 14.90 17.81 11.43
C ILE A 387 16.19 17.50 10.69
N ARG A 388 17.04 18.49 10.36
CA ARG A 388 18.32 18.25 9.66
C ARG A 388 19.22 17.25 10.39
N ASP A 389 19.15 17.22 11.72
CA ASP A 389 20.00 16.35 12.54
C ASP A 389 19.36 14.96 12.80
N LYS A 390 18.17 14.68 12.21
CA LYS A 390 17.54 13.35 12.24
C LYS A 390 18.16 12.46 11.16
N LEU A 391 19.33 11.90 11.46
CA LEU A 391 20.04 10.97 10.59
C LEU A 391 19.63 9.52 10.89
N TRP A 392 19.71 8.67 9.87
CA TRP A 392 19.39 7.26 10.01
C TRP A 392 20.53 6.54 10.74
N ALA A 393 20.22 5.77 11.79
CA ALA A 393 21.19 4.93 12.48
C ALA A 393 21.02 3.47 12.01
N PRO A 394 22.01 2.86 11.34
CA PRO A 394 21.93 1.46 10.95
C PRO A 394 21.77 0.57 12.19
N LYS A 395 20.81 -0.35 12.16
CA LYS A 395 20.63 -1.35 13.23
C LYS A 395 21.74 -2.39 13.26
N ASP A 396 22.41 -2.62 12.12
CA ASP A 396 23.57 -3.50 12.01
C ASP A 396 24.53 -2.94 10.95
N ALA A 397 25.76 -2.61 11.35
CA ALA A 397 26.83 -2.21 10.44
C ALA A 397 27.36 -3.45 9.71
N HIS A 398 26.69 -3.86 8.64
CA HIS A 398 27.24 -4.82 7.69
C HIS A 398 27.24 -4.23 6.27
N GLY A 399 28.33 -3.52 5.97
CA GLY A 399 28.91 -3.39 4.62
C GLY A 399 28.21 -2.45 3.65
#